data_AF-A0A955CA26-F1
#
_entry.id   AF-A0A955CA26-F1
#
_cell.length_a   1.000
_cell.length_b   1.000
_cell.length_c   1.000
_cell.angle_alpha   90.00
_cell.angle_beta   90.00
_cell.angle_gamma   90.00
#
_symmetry.space_group_name_H-M   'P 1'
#
loop_
_entity.id
_entity.type
_entity.pdbx_description
1 polymer ?
#
loop_
_entity_poly.entity_id
_entity_poly.type
_entity_poly.pdbx_seq_one_letter_code
_entity_poly.pdbx_strand_id
1 'polypeptide(L)' 'MPIFLTGSTGYVGAHVAAELLENHGQTLNVLVRADSV' A
#
# COMPACT_ATOMS: atom_id res chain seq x y z
N MET A 1 8.90 -7.96 -8.16
CA MET A 1 7.75 -7.73 -9.06
C MET A 1 6.92 -6.65 -8.40
N PRO A 2 6.53 -5.57 -9.09
CA PRO A 2 5.77 -4.50 -8.43
C PRO A 2 4.40 -5.03 -7.97
N ILE A 3 4.02 -4.69 -6.73
CA ILE A 3 2.71 -5.05 -6.15
C ILE A 3 1.79 -3.85 -6.27
N PHE A 4 0.57 -4.09 -6.73
CA PHE A 4 -0.50 -3.10 -6.72
C PHE A 4 -1.43 -3.36 -5.54
N LEU A 5 -1.44 -2.44 -4.57
CA LEU A 5 -2.20 -2.57 -3.33
C LEU A 5 -3.35 -1.56 -3.29
N THR A 6 -4.56 -2.07 -3.10
CA THR A 6 -5.75 -1.25 -2.81
C THR A 6 -6.02 -1.22 -1.31
N GLY A 7 -6.72 -0.17 -0.84
CA GLY A 7 -7.11 -0.09 0.58
C GLY A 7 -5.93 0.06 1.55
N SER A 8 -4.78 0.56 1.08
CA SER A 8 -3.57 0.77 1.89
C SER A 8 -3.78 1.77 3.03
N THR A 9 -4.82 2.61 2.95
CA THR A 9 -5.21 3.54 4.02
C THR A 9 -6.15 2.92 5.07
N GLY A 10 -6.56 1.66 4.90
CA GLY A 10 -7.36 0.92 5.88
C GLY A 10 -6.50 0.14 6.88
N TYR A 11 -7.12 -0.38 7.94
CA TYR A 11 -6.40 -1.07 9.04
C TYR A 11 -5.49 -2.21 8.56
N VAL A 12 -6.03 -3.16 7.79
CA VAL A 12 -5.26 -4.32 7.29
C VAL A 12 -4.28 -3.89 6.20
N GLY A 13 -4.74 -3.05 5.26
CA GLY A 13 -3.93 -2.62 4.12
C GLY A 13 -2.67 -1.85 4.53
N ALA A 14 -2.75 -1.05 5.60
CA ALA A 14 -1.59 -0.33 6.13
C ALA A 14 -0.52 -1.30 6.68
N HIS A 15 -0.93 -2.33 7.42
CA HIS A 15 -0.01 -3.34 7.95
C HIS A 15 0.62 -4.17 6.83
N VAL A 16 -0.17 -4.56 5.83
CA VAL A 16 0.36 -5.27 4.64
C VAL A 16 1.35 -4.39 3.88
N ALA A 17 1.05 -3.09 3.71
CA ALA A 17 1.97 -2.17 3.04
C ALA A 17 3.29 -2.03 3.81
N ALA A 18 3.24 -1.88 5.14
CA ALA A 18 4.43 -1.80 5.98
C ALA A 18 5.31 -3.05 5.83
N GLU A 19 4.71 -4.24 5.93
CA GLU A 19 5.46 -5.49 5.85
C GLU A 19 6.13 -5.69 4.47
N LEU A 20 5.41 -5.35 3.40
CA LEU A 20 5.93 -5.44 2.04
C LEU A 20 7.07 -4.45 1.75
N LEU A 21 7.04 -3.26 2.38
CA LEU A 21 8.10 -2.26 2.27
C LEU A 21 9.31 -2.62 3.13
N GLU A 22 9.09 -2.97 4.40
CA GLU A 22 10.16 -3.16 5.39
C GLU A 22 10.89 -4.49 5.20
N ASN A 23 10.14 -5.58 5.02
CA ASN A 23 10.71 -6.94 5.10
C ASN A 23 10.88 -7.61 3.73
N HIS A 24 10.19 -7.10 2.70
CA HIS A 24 10.22 -7.71 1.37
C HIS A 24 10.85 -6.81 0.29
N GLY A 25 11.22 -5.57 0.62
CA GLY A 25 11.86 -4.62 -0.32
C GLY A 25 11.07 -4.44 -1.61
N GLN A 26 9.74 -4.59 -1.56
CA GLN A 26 8.89 -4.57 -2.75
C GLN A 26 8.64 -3.14 -3.21
N THR A 27 8.68 -2.94 -4.52
CA THR A 27 8.10 -1.74 -5.13
C THR A 27 6.58 -1.82 -5.03
N LEU A 28 5.96 -0.85 -4.36
CA LEU A 28 4.52 -0.77 -4.13
C LEU A 28 3.88 0.38 -4.90
N ASN A 29 2.85 0.05 -5.68
CA ASN A 29 1.93 1.02 -6.26
C ASN A 29 0.63 0.97 -5.46
N VAL A 30 0.13 2.11 -4.99
CA VAL A 30 -1.07 2.15 -4.14
C VAL A 30 -2.19 2.95 -4.79
N LEU A 31 -3.40 2.39 -4.78
CA LEU A 31 -4.61 3.11 -5.14
C LEU A 31 -5.27 3.67 -3.88
N VAL A 32 -5.28 5.00 -3.79
CA VAL A 32 -5.92 5.74 -2.70
C VAL A 32 -7.07 6.57 -3.25
N ARG A 33 -8.13 6.73 -2.44
CA ARG A 33 -9.14 7.76 -2.68
C ARG A 33 -8.60 9.05 -2.08
N ALA A 34 -8.66 10.15 -2.84
CA ALA A 34 -8.30 11.48 -2.39
C ALA A 34 -9.44 12.44 -2.75
N ASP A 35 -9.70 13.41 -1.89
CA ASP A 35 -10.66 14.47 -2.20
C ASP A 35 -10.09 15.41 -3.26
N SER A 36 -10.95 15.88 -4.14
CA SER A 36 -10.65 16.92 -5.12
C SER A 36 -10.76 18.26 -4.42
N VAL A 37 -9.70 18.66 -3.72
CA VAL A 37 -9.61 20.01 -3.12
C VAL A 37 -9.69 21.07 -4.21
#